data_AF-A0A373GTA0-F1
#
_entry.id   AF-A0A373GTA0-F1
#
_cell.length_a   1.000
_cell.length_b   1.000
_cell.length_c   1.000
_cell.angle_alpha   90.00
_cell.angle_beta   90.00
_cell.angle_gamma   90.00
#
_symmetry.space_group_name_H-M   'P 1'
#
loop_
_entity.id
_entity.type
_entity.pdbx_description
1 polymer ?
#
loop_
_entity_poly.entity_id
_entity_poly.type
_entity_poly.pdbx_seq_one_letter_code
_entity_poly.pdbx_strand_id
1 'polypeptide(L)'
;MEKVISIGKQNFASLRENHYFFVDKSHFIKDWWENGDEITLITRPRRFGKTLNMSMLDCFFSNKYAVRGDLFEGLGVWEEGKYRELQGTYPVIFLSFAAVKADQLSEAKIQIKQQIARVYEENRYLLDGDLLSGNEKKAYNEVNLHMGDAEAAAALNNMSMYLARYYGRRVIILLDEYDTPMQEAYVHGYWAEFTTFVRSLFNATFKTNPYLERAMMTGITRVSKESIFSDLNNLRVVTTTSDLYADCFGFTEKEVFASLDEFGMGDKKDVVKQWYDGFIFGGHRDIYNPWSITNYLKEKKLRPYWADTSSNGLAGKLIRTASPEIKEYMEDLLNGQAVTVNFDEQMVFEQLDYNENAIWSLLLASGYLKAEEVEYRGITLKPWYQLRITNLETVSMFDDMFRGWFEASEAGYSSFVKALMQGDLEAMNYYMNKVSLATFSHFDVGGENSESLEPERFYHGFVLGLMAERAECYQIRSNRESGFGRYDVMMIPKNREKDPAIIIEFKVCSRVKKETLEDAVQEALKQIVDKKYDAELVALGVPQERIRHYGFAFAGKNVLIGAE
;
A
#
# COMPACT_ATOMS: atom_id res chain seq x y z
N MET A 1 36.27 -5.06 -7.53
CA MET A 1 35.34 -5.41 -8.62
C MET A 1 33.98 -4.94 -8.16
N GLU A 2 33.29 -4.09 -8.91
CA GLU A 2 31.96 -3.60 -8.52
C GLU A 2 30.99 -4.79 -8.40
N LYS A 3 30.19 -4.81 -7.32
CA LYS A 3 29.19 -5.87 -7.11
C LYS A 3 28.08 -5.73 -8.15
N VAL A 4 27.63 -6.85 -8.70
CA VAL A 4 26.52 -6.85 -9.66
C VAL A 4 25.19 -6.64 -8.93
N ILE A 5 24.38 -5.70 -9.40
CA ILE A 5 23.04 -5.44 -8.85
C ILE A 5 22.02 -6.39 -9.50
N SER A 6 21.55 -7.35 -8.71
CA SER A 6 20.50 -8.28 -9.11
C SER A 6 19.13 -7.79 -8.67
N ILE A 7 18.19 -7.63 -9.60
CA ILE A 7 16.84 -7.16 -9.32
C ILE A 7 15.90 -8.36 -9.11
N GLY A 8 15.07 -8.30 -8.08
CA GLY A 8 14.03 -9.30 -7.81
C GLY A 8 14.52 -10.62 -7.21
N LYS A 9 15.78 -10.73 -6.82
CA LYS A 9 16.28 -11.90 -6.07
C LYS A 9 15.74 -11.87 -4.64
N GLN A 10 14.98 -12.91 -4.28
CA GLN A 10 14.38 -13.08 -2.95
C GLN A 10 15.04 -14.20 -2.13
N ASN A 11 15.93 -15.00 -2.73
CA ASN A 11 16.66 -16.06 -2.06
C ASN A 11 17.99 -15.52 -1.52
N PHE A 12 18.15 -15.54 -0.20
CA PHE A 12 19.34 -15.03 0.49
C PHE A 12 20.61 -15.78 0.10
N ALA A 13 20.59 -17.12 0.12
CA ALA A 13 21.74 -17.94 -0.25
C ALA A 13 22.26 -17.60 -1.65
N SER A 14 21.36 -17.49 -2.64
CA SER A 14 21.70 -17.12 -4.01
C SER A 14 22.34 -15.74 -4.10
N LEU A 15 21.88 -14.74 -3.33
CA LEU A 15 22.51 -13.42 -3.32
C LEU A 15 23.95 -13.46 -2.80
N ARG A 16 24.19 -14.23 -1.73
CA ARG A 16 25.50 -14.36 -1.09
C ARG A 16 26.48 -15.17 -1.94
N GLU A 17 26.06 -16.33 -2.45
CA GLU A 17 26.88 -17.24 -3.28
C GLU A 17 27.34 -16.59 -4.58
N ASN A 18 26.51 -15.73 -5.17
CA ASN A 18 26.83 -15.05 -6.42
C ASN A 18 27.48 -13.66 -6.22
N HIS A 19 27.78 -13.28 -4.97
CA HIS A 19 28.37 -12.00 -4.60
C HIS A 19 27.64 -10.78 -5.20
N TYR A 20 26.31 -10.85 -5.25
CA TYR A 20 25.48 -9.74 -5.69
C TYR A 20 25.45 -8.62 -4.63
N PHE A 21 25.09 -7.41 -5.06
CA PHE A 21 24.87 -6.29 -4.16
C PHE A 21 23.83 -6.66 -3.09
N PHE A 22 24.17 -6.41 -1.82
CA PHE A 22 23.38 -6.74 -0.64
C PHE A 22 23.70 -5.74 0.47
N VAL A 23 22.66 -5.17 1.06
CA VAL A 23 22.75 -4.35 2.28
C VAL A 23 22.50 -5.29 3.46
N ASP A 24 23.43 -5.32 4.41
CA ASP A 24 23.38 -6.25 5.52
C ASP A 24 22.31 -5.88 6.54
N LYS A 25 21.33 -6.78 6.70
CA LYS A 25 20.26 -6.71 7.71
C LYS A 25 20.31 -7.86 8.71
N SER A 26 21.44 -8.57 8.79
CA SER A 26 21.57 -9.78 9.59
C SER A 26 21.43 -9.56 11.11
N HIS A 27 21.65 -8.33 11.61
CA HIS A 27 21.35 -7.97 13.00
C HIS A 27 19.88 -8.25 13.39
N PHE A 28 18.96 -8.25 12.42
CA PHE A 28 17.58 -8.67 12.64
C PHE A 28 17.45 -10.07 13.28
N ILE A 29 18.34 -11.01 12.93
CA ILE A 29 18.38 -12.36 13.51
C ILE A 29 18.62 -12.27 15.02
N LYS A 30 19.60 -11.45 15.40
CA LYS A 30 19.95 -11.21 16.80
C LYS A 30 18.79 -10.59 17.54
N ASP A 31 18.25 -9.48 17.03
CA ASP A 31 17.20 -8.72 17.72
C ASP A 31 15.95 -9.58 17.92
N TRP A 32 15.56 -10.33 16.89
CA TRP A 32 14.42 -11.24 17.00
C TRP A 32 14.69 -12.39 17.99
N TRP A 33 15.91 -12.95 17.96
CA TRP A 33 16.28 -14.02 18.89
C TRP A 33 16.28 -13.56 20.35
N GLU A 34 16.82 -12.37 20.62
CA GLU A 34 16.92 -11.83 21.98
C GLU A 34 15.59 -11.33 22.54
N ASN A 35 14.67 -10.82 21.71
CA ASN A 35 13.35 -10.38 22.17
C ASN A 35 12.50 -11.51 22.78
N GLY A 36 12.74 -12.77 22.40
CA GLY A 36 12.11 -13.91 23.06
C GLY A 36 10.62 -14.10 22.75
N ASP A 37 10.05 -13.35 21.81
CA ASP A 37 8.66 -13.49 21.40
C ASP A 37 8.41 -14.87 20.74
N GLU A 38 7.35 -15.55 21.16
CA GLU A 38 6.97 -16.86 20.61
C GLU A 38 6.41 -16.73 19.18
N ILE A 39 5.58 -15.72 18.92
CA ILE A 39 5.05 -15.44 17.58
C ILE A 39 5.18 -13.95 17.30
N THR A 40 5.87 -13.61 16.21
CA THR A 40 6.03 -12.22 15.74
C THR A 40 5.37 -12.06 14.37
N LEU A 41 4.46 -11.10 14.24
CA LEU A 41 3.94 -10.63 12.95
C LEU A 41 4.54 -9.26 12.63
N ILE A 42 5.22 -9.17 11.49
CA ILE A 42 5.78 -7.92 10.97
C ILE A 42 5.00 -7.45 9.74
N THR A 43 4.41 -6.27 9.83
CA THR A 43 3.73 -5.63 8.72
C THR A 43 4.59 -4.46 8.21
N ARG A 44 4.98 -4.53 6.94
CA ARG A 44 5.72 -3.47 6.24
C ARG A 44 5.20 -3.34 4.82
N PRO A 45 5.39 -2.20 4.15
CA PRO A 45 4.94 -2.02 2.78
C PRO A 45 5.54 -3.05 1.80
N ARG A 46 4.98 -3.14 0.60
CA ARG A 46 5.49 -4.03 -0.46
C ARG A 46 6.94 -3.69 -0.80
N ARG A 47 7.73 -4.71 -1.16
CA ARG A 47 9.14 -4.56 -1.60
C ARG A 47 10.13 -4.04 -0.54
N PHE A 48 9.77 -4.03 0.75
CA PHE A 48 10.67 -3.68 1.87
C PHE A 48 11.63 -4.80 2.33
N GLY A 49 11.88 -5.81 1.50
CA GLY A 49 12.81 -6.90 1.83
C GLY A 49 12.25 -8.01 2.72
N LYS A 50 10.93 -8.03 3.00
CA LYS A 50 10.29 -9.05 3.86
C LYS A 50 10.65 -10.49 3.47
N THR A 51 10.35 -10.91 2.24
CA THR A 51 10.68 -12.27 1.75
C THR A 51 12.18 -12.57 1.81
N LEU A 52 13.03 -11.58 1.55
CA LEU A 52 14.49 -11.78 1.62
C LEU A 52 14.94 -12.01 3.07
N ASN A 53 14.40 -11.26 4.02
CA ASN A 53 14.65 -11.48 5.45
C ASN A 53 14.11 -12.84 5.91
N MET A 54 12.93 -13.27 5.43
CA MET A 54 12.40 -14.61 5.71
C MET A 54 13.32 -15.70 5.15
N SER A 55 13.84 -15.54 3.93
CA SER A 55 14.84 -16.44 3.36
C SER A 55 16.15 -16.44 4.15
N MET A 56 16.58 -15.30 4.67
CA MET A 56 17.76 -15.18 5.53
C MET A 56 17.57 -15.92 6.85
N LEU A 57 16.40 -15.80 7.48
CA LEU A 57 16.05 -16.56 8.69
C LEU A 57 16.02 -18.07 8.43
N ASP A 58 15.44 -18.53 7.32
CA ASP A 58 15.50 -19.94 6.93
C ASP A 58 16.94 -20.41 6.77
N CYS A 59 17.78 -19.67 6.02
CA CYS A 59 19.19 -19.99 5.85
C CYS A 59 19.97 -19.99 7.19
N PHE A 60 19.58 -19.14 8.13
CA PHE A 60 20.27 -19.00 9.41
C PHE A 60 19.88 -20.12 10.37
N PHE A 61 18.59 -20.43 10.53
CA PHE A 61 18.14 -21.36 11.57
C PHE A 61 18.03 -22.81 11.09
N SER A 62 17.67 -23.03 9.83
CA SER A 62 17.24 -24.35 9.34
C SER A 62 18.36 -25.38 9.30
N ASN A 63 18.10 -26.59 9.79
CA ASN A 63 19.03 -27.72 9.70
C ASN A 63 19.44 -28.06 8.26
N LYS A 64 18.64 -27.65 7.25
CA LYS A 64 19.01 -27.76 5.82
C LYS A 64 20.30 -26.99 5.48
N TYR A 65 20.67 -26.01 6.32
CA TYR A 65 21.84 -25.13 6.15
C TYR A 65 22.89 -25.30 7.25
N ALA A 66 22.89 -26.41 8.02
CA ALA A 66 23.80 -26.65 9.15
C ALA A 66 25.31 -26.52 8.84
N VAL A 67 25.70 -26.65 7.57
CA VAL A 67 27.10 -26.50 7.11
C VAL A 67 27.30 -25.27 6.23
N ARG A 68 26.37 -24.31 6.28
CA ARG A 68 26.32 -23.13 5.41
C ARG A 68 26.62 -21.82 6.14
N GLY A 69 27.50 -21.87 7.14
CA GLY A 69 28.00 -20.68 7.82
C GLY A 69 28.69 -19.68 6.88
N ASP A 70 29.20 -20.15 5.73
CA ASP A 70 29.78 -19.33 4.65
C ASP A 70 28.84 -18.22 4.17
N LEU A 71 27.53 -18.44 4.20
CA LEU A 71 26.53 -17.46 3.78
C LEU A 71 26.53 -16.19 4.65
N PHE A 72 26.94 -16.32 5.91
CA PHE A 72 26.91 -15.25 6.90
C PHE A 72 28.28 -14.62 7.18
N GLU A 73 29.35 -15.17 6.62
CA GLU A 73 30.68 -14.58 6.76
C GLU A 73 30.72 -13.12 6.26
N GLY A 74 31.28 -12.24 7.09
CA GLY A 74 31.34 -10.80 6.83
C GLY A 74 30.03 -10.04 7.04
N LEU A 75 29.00 -10.67 7.63
CA LEU A 75 27.76 -10.01 8.07
C LEU A 75 27.79 -9.78 9.59
N GLY A 76 27.07 -8.76 10.06
CA GLY A 76 27.04 -8.31 11.45
C GLY A 76 26.63 -9.39 12.45
N VAL A 77 25.68 -10.28 12.11
CA VAL A 77 25.30 -11.41 12.98
C VAL A 77 26.46 -12.39 13.24
N TRP A 78 27.40 -12.48 12.30
CA TRP A 78 28.49 -13.46 12.33
C TRP A 78 29.68 -13.00 13.18
N GLU A 79 29.71 -11.73 13.57
CA GLU A 79 30.73 -11.16 14.46
C GLU A 79 30.66 -11.76 15.87
N GLU A 80 29.48 -12.19 16.32
CA GLU A 80 29.27 -12.74 17.66
C GLU A 80 29.30 -14.28 17.68
N GLY A 81 30.15 -14.87 18.53
CA GLY A 81 30.34 -16.32 18.64
C GLY A 81 29.06 -17.12 18.92
N LYS A 82 28.20 -16.61 19.82
CA LYS A 82 26.96 -17.30 20.23
C LYS A 82 25.97 -17.54 19.08
N TYR A 83 25.94 -16.66 18.07
CA TYR A 83 25.06 -16.82 16.91
C TYR A 83 25.64 -17.80 15.89
N ARG A 84 26.98 -17.93 15.81
CA ARG A 84 27.62 -18.96 14.99
C ARG A 84 27.27 -20.37 15.47
N GLU A 85 27.19 -20.58 16.78
CA GLU A 85 26.75 -21.85 17.38
C GLU A 85 25.26 -22.13 17.16
N LEU A 86 24.45 -21.09 16.94
CA LEU A 86 23.01 -21.19 16.71
C LEU A 86 22.66 -21.56 15.26
N GLN A 87 23.55 -21.25 14.32
CA GLN A 87 23.31 -21.39 12.88
C GLN A 87 23.01 -22.85 12.50
N GLY A 88 21.91 -23.05 11.79
CA GLY A 88 21.47 -24.33 11.24
C GLY A 88 21.12 -25.38 12.30
N THR A 89 20.76 -24.96 13.52
CA THR A 89 20.47 -25.87 14.63
C THR A 89 18.98 -26.20 14.83
N TYR A 90 18.06 -25.58 14.10
CA TYR A 90 16.62 -25.78 14.28
C TYR A 90 15.93 -26.38 13.04
N PRO A 91 14.93 -27.25 13.22
CA PRO A 91 14.02 -27.57 12.14
C PRO A 91 13.17 -26.34 11.81
N VAL A 92 13.09 -25.99 10.52
CA VAL A 92 12.30 -24.85 10.04
C VAL A 92 11.25 -25.34 9.05
N ILE A 93 10.00 -24.92 9.27
CA ILE A 93 8.93 -24.99 8.27
C ILE A 93 8.78 -23.59 7.66
N PHE A 94 9.01 -23.46 6.36
CA PHE A 94 8.83 -22.21 5.64
C PHE A 94 7.70 -22.32 4.61
N LEU A 95 6.69 -21.47 4.75
CA LEU A 95 5.55 -21.34 3.85
C LEU A 95 5.45 -19.91 3.32
N SER A 96 4.87 -19.76 2.13
CA SER A 96 4.50 -18.45 1.58
C SER A 96 3.09 -18.53 0.99
N PHE A 97 2.25 -17.56 1.35
CA PHE A 97 0.92 -17.38 0.78
C PHE A 97 0.88 -16.35 -0.35
N ALA A 98 2.04 -15.90 -0.84
CA ALA A 98 2.16 -14.96 -1.96
C ALA A 98 1.47 -15.44 -3.25
N ALA A 99 1.40 -16.76 -3.45
CA ALA A 99 0.76 -17.39 -4.61
C ALA A 99 -0.74 -17.68 -4.40
N VAL A 100 -1.30 -17.40 -3.22
CA VAL A 100 -2.71 -17.69 -2.91
C VAL A 100 -3.58 -16.53 -3.40
N LYS A 101 -3.85 -16.50 -4.71
CA LYS A 101 -4.55 -15.44 -5.43
C LYS A 101 -5.76 -15.97 -6.18
N ALA A 102 -6.73 -16.47 -5.44
CA ALA A 102 -7.95 -17.04 -6.00
C ALA A 102 -9.12 -16.07 -5.85
N ASP A 103 -10.03 -16.06 -6.82
CA ASP A 103 -11.30 -15.33 -6.75
C ASP A 103 -12.42 -16.17 -6.14
N GLN A 104 -12.16 -17.46 -5.86
CA GLN A 104 -13.12 -18.40 -5.26
C GLN A 104 -12.57 -19.06 -3.99
N LEU A 105 -13.46 -19.29 -3.02
CA LEU A 105 -13.15 -19.93 -1.73
C LEU A 105 -12.49 -21.31 -1.87
N SER A 106 -13.03 -22.16 -2.74
CA SER A 106 -12.54 -23.53 -2.96
C SER A 106 -11.10 -23.53 -3.46
N GLU A 107 -10.80 -22.65 -4.43
CA GLU A 107 -9.49 -22.50 -5.02
C GLU A 107 -8.48 -21.92 -4.02
N ALA A 108 -8.87 -20.90 -3.23
CA ALA A 108 -8.02 -20.35 -2.17
C ALA A 108 -7.61 -21.44 -1.16
N LYS A 109 -8.57 -22.27 -0.73
CA LYS A 109 -8.30 -23.41 0.16
C LYS A 109 -7.38 -24.44 -0.50
N ILE A 110 -7.61 -24.78 -1.76
CA ILE A 110 -6.75 -25.71 -2.52
C ILE A 110 -5.30 -25.18 -2.58
N GLN A 111 -5.11 -23.90 -2.89
CA GLN A 111 -3.79 -23.28 -2.97
C GLN A 111 -3.05 -23.29 -1.62
N ILE A 112 -3.74 -23.06 -0.50
CA ILE A 112 -3.15 -23.24 0.84
C ILE A 112 -2.79 -24.71 1.10
N LYS A 113 -3.69 -25.64 0.78
CA LYS A 113 -3.44 -27.09 0.94
C LYS A 113 -2.26 -27.55 0.08
N GLN A 114 -2.06 -26.97 -1.10
CA GLN A 114 -0.87 -27.21 -1.93
C GLN A 114 0.43 -26.77 -1.25
N GLN A 115 0.45 -25.58 -0.60
CA GLN A 115 1.63 -25.15 0.15
C GLN A 115 1.95 -26.09 1.32
N ILE A 116 0.92 -26.58 2.01
CA ILE A 116 1.08 -27.57 3.09
C ILE A 116 1.60 -28.90 2.54
N ALA A 117 1.00 -29.41 1.45
CA ALA A 117 1.44 -30.66 0.82
C ALA A 117 2.89 -30.59 0.32
N ARG A 118 3.34 -29.42 -0.15
CA ARG A 118 4.74 -29.19 -0.51
C ARG A 118 5.67 -29.36 0.70
N VAL A 119 5.30 -28.84 1.88
CA VAL A 119 6.10 -29.04 3.11
C VAL A 119 6.24 -30.52 3.44
N TYR A 120 5.18 -31.31 3.23
CA TYR A 120 5.25 -32.77 3.36
C TYR A 120 6.21 -33.37 2.35
N GLU A 121 6.07 -33.08 1.05
CA GLU A 121 6.99 -33.65 0.06
C GLU A 121 8.47 -33.29 0.32
N GLU A 122 8.76 -32.06 0.75
CA GLU A 122 10.12 -31.64 1.12
C GLU A 122 10.70 -32.40 2.33
N ASN A 123 9.85 -33.05 3.13
CA ASN A 123 10.24 -33.80 4.31
C ASN A 123 9.93 -35.30 4.21
N ARG A 124 9.86 -35.83 2.98
CA ARG A 124 9.52 -37.24 2.72
C ARG A 124 10.47 -38.25 3.40
N TYR A 125 11.71 -37.84 3.66
CA TYR A 125 12.70 -38.64 4.40
C TYR A 125 12.22 -39.03 5.81
N LEU A 126 11.23 -38.33 6.39
CA LEU A 126 10.63 -38.70 7.67
C LEU A 126 9.85 -40.02 7.63
N LEU A 127 9.49 -40.50 6.44
CA LEU A 127 8.84 -41.82 6.26
C LEU A 127 9.83 -42.98 6.38
N ASP A 128 11.14 -42.70 6.32
CA ASP A 128 12.19 -43.70 6.40
C ASP A 128 12.38 -44.16 7.85
N GLY A 129 12.61 -45.47 8.04
CA GLY A 129 12.80 -46.06 9.37
C GLY A 129 11.53 -46.12 10.24
N ASP A 130 11.71 -46.15 11.56
CA ASP A 130 10.65 -46.42 12.55
C ASP A 130 10.24 -45.18 13.36
N LEU A 131 10.63 -43.98 12.94
CA LEU A 131 10.25 -42.71 13.60
C LEU A 131 8.73 -42.55 13.68
N LEU A 132 8.06 -42.84 12.56
CA LEU A 132 6.61 -42.72 12.41
C LEU A 132 5.96 -44.10 12.49
N SER A 133 4.92 -44.22 13.31
CA SER A 133 4.08 -45.41 13.37
C SER A 133 3.38 -45.68 12.03
N GLY A 134 2.89 -46.91 11.82
CA GLY A 134 2.16 -47.26 10.60
C GLY A 134 0.93 -46.38 10.33
N ASN A 135 0.26 -45.90 11.38
CA ASN A 135 -0.86 -44.97 11.25
C ASN A 135 -0.40 -43.55 10.89
N GLU A 136 0.70 -43.07 11.49
CA GLU A 136 1.28 -41.77 11.14
C GLU A 136 1.80 -41.76 9.71
N LYS A 137 2.42 -42.84 9.23
CA LYS A 137 2.82 -42.96 7.82
C LYS A 137 1.61 -42.91 6.87
N LYS A 138 0.48 -43.51 7.24
CA LYS A 138 -0.76 -43.40 6.44
C LYS A 138 -1.28 -41.96 6.41
N ALA A 139 -1.45 -41.34 7.58
CA ALA A 139 -1.90 -39.96 7.69
C ALA A 139 -0.98 -38.99 6.94
N TYR A 140 0.33 -39.22 6.98
CA TYR A 140 1.32 -38.45 6.23
C TYR A 140 1.07 -38.54 4.71
N ASN A 141 0.86 -39.74 4.19
CA ASN A 141 0.63 -39.97 2.75
C ASN A 141 -0.75 -39.46 2.28
N GLU A 142 -1.69 -39.21 3.20
CA GLU A 142 -3.00 -38.63 2.89
C GLU A 142 -2.96 -37.10 2.74
N VAL A 143 -1.88 -36.43 3.15
CA VAL A 143 -1.75 -34.97 3.00
C VAL A 143 -1.51 -34.61 1.54
N ASN A 144 -2.52 -34.01 0.92
CA ASN A 144 -2.49 -33.54 -0.46
C ASN A 144 -3.46 -32.36 -0.66
N LEU A 145 -3.50 -31.79 -1.86
CA LEU A 145 -4.32 -30.61 -2.15
C LEU A 145 -5.84 -30.82 -2.07
N HIS A 146 -6.30 -32.08 -2.07
CA HIS A 146 -7.70 -32.47 -1.93
C HIS A 146 -8.07 -32.93 -0.51
N MET A 147 -7.15 -32.84 0.47
CA MET A 147 -7.45 -33.18 1.86
C MET A 147 -8.60 -32.32 2.41
N GLY A 148 -9.31 -32.81 3.42
CA GLY A 148 -10.35 -32.05 4.09
C GLY A 148 -9.79 -30.85 4.87
N ASP A 149 -10.66 -29.92 5.24
CA ASP A 149 -10.28 -28.68 5.92
C ASP A 149 -9.74 -28.94 7.34
N ALA A 150 -10.25 -29.98 8.02
CA ALA A 150 -9.79 -30.38 9.35
C ALA A 150 -8.39 -30.99 9.31
N GLU A 151 -8.12 -31.85 8.32
CA GLU A 151 -6.81 -32.45 8.07
C GLU A 151 -5.79 -31.36 7.72
N ALA A 152 -6.17 -30.42 6.86
CA ALA A 152 -5.35 -29.27 6.50
C ALA A 152 -4.98 -28.42 7.72
N ALA A 153 -5.95 -28.14 8.59
CA ALA A 153 -5.72 -27.37 9.82
C ALA A 153 -4.71 -28.05 10.75
N ALA A 154 -4.78 -29.38 10.89
CA ALA A 154 -3.88 -30.14 11.77
C ALA A 154 -2.50 -30.43 11.14
N ALA A 155 -2.36 -30.36 9.81
CA ALA A 155 -1.18 -30.84 9.09
C ALA A 155 0.14 -30.15 9.50
N LEU A 156 0.16 -28.83 9.71
CA LEU A 156 1.40 -28.15 10.13
C LEU A 156 1.79 -28.49 11.57
N ASN A 157 0.82 -28.73 12.46
CA ASN A 157 1.07 -29.22 13.81
C ASN A 157 1.65 -30.65 13.78
N ASN A 158 1.06 -31.53 12.97
CA ASN A 158 1.55 -32.90 12.76
C ASN A 158 2.98 -32.90 12.18
N MET A 159 3.26 -32.07 11.18
CA MET A 159 4.60 -31.92 10.64
C MET A 159 5.58 -31.39 11.70
N SER A 160 5.15 -30.42 12.53
CA SER A 160 5.99 -29.91 13.63
C SER A 160 6.35 -31.02 14.62
N MET A 161 5.39 -31.89 14.96
CA MET A 161 5.62 -33.07 15.78
C MET A 161 6.65 -34.02 15.15
N TYR A 162 6.50 -34.34 13.85
CA TYR A 162 7.40 -35.27 13.17
C TYR A 162 8.84 -34.74 13.12
N LEU A 163 9.01 -33.45 12.79
CA LEU A 163 10.31 -32.79 12.78
C LEU A 163 10.91 -32.73 14.19
N ALA A 164 10.10 -32.43 15.21
CA ALA A 164 10.59 -32.36 16.58
C ALA A 164 11.08 -33.72 17.10
N ARG A 165 10.40 -34.82 16.73
CA ARG A 165 10.88 -36.17 17.04
C ARG A 165 12.16 -36.52 16.30
N TYR A 166 12.29 -36.14 15.02
CA TYR A 166 13.47 -36.46 14.21
C TYR A 166 14.72 -35.69 14.64
N TYR A 167 14.61 -34.38 14.85
CA TYR A 167 15.74 -33.51 15.18
C TYR A 167 15.98 -33.34 16.69
N GLY A 168 15.04 -33.80 17.53
CA GLY A 168 15.13 -33.63 18.98
C GLY A 168 14.99 -32.18 19.46
N ARG A 169 14.40 -31.31 18.63
CA ARG A 169 14.24 -29.87 18.89
C ARG A 169 12.89 -29.37 18.43
N ARG A 170 12.34 -28.38 19.13
CA ARG A 170 11.14 -27.66 18.69
C ARG A 170 11.39 -26.90 17.37
N VAL A 171 10.32 -26.60 16.65
CA VAL A 171 10.32 -26.15 15.26
C VAL A 171 10.11 -24.64 15.17
N ILE A 172 10.85 -24.00 14.27
CA ILE A 172 10.59 -22.62 13.88
C ILE A 172 9.66 -22.60 12.66
N ILE A 173 8.61 -21.78 12.70
CA ILE A 173 7.67 -21.64 11.58
C ILE A 173 7.77 -20.24 10.97
N LEU A 174 8.08 -20.18 9.69
CA LEU A 174 8.15 -18.95 8.89
C LEU A 174 6.96 -18.93 7.92
N LEU A 175 6.14 -17.88 7.98
CA LEU A 175 4.99 -17.71 7.09
C LEU A 175 5.03 -16.33 6.41
N ASP A 176 5.40 -16.32 5.13
CA ASP A 176 5.47 -15.08 4.33
C ASP A 176 4.16 -14.77 3.61
N GLU A 177 3.89 -13.48 3.45
CA GLU A 177 2.69 -12.90 2.83
C GLU A 177 1.36 -13.51 3.31
N TYR A 178 1.22 -13.67 4.63
CA TYR A 178 0.04 -14.32 5.24
C TYR A 178 -1.30 -13.64 4.88
N ASP A 179 -1.25 -12.33 4.58
CA ASP A 179 -2.40 -11.47 4.33
C ASP A 179 -2.83 -11.44 2.85
N THR A 180 -2.01 -11.92 1.91
CA THR A 180 -2.37 -11.98 0.48
C THR A 180 -3.73 -12.65 0.25
N PRO A 181 -4.00 -13.89 0.72
CA PRO A 181 -5.29 -14.52 0.50
C PRO A 181 -6.46 -13.84 1.22
N MET A 182 -6.16 -13.09 2.28
CA MET A 182 -7.17 -12.32 3.02
C MET A 182 -7.67 -11.14 2.18
N GLN A 183 -6.74 -10.45 1.52
CA GLN A 183 -7.07 -9.36 0.60
C GLN A 183 -7.97 -9.87 -0.54
N GLU A 184 -7.63 -11.01 -1.14
CA GLU A 184 -8.42 -11.62 -2.21
C GLU A 184 -9.82 -12.06 -1.72
N ALA A 185 -9.89 -12.67 -0.53
CA ALA A 185 -11.17 -13.05 0.08
C ALA A 185 -12.09 -11.86 0.34
N TYR A 186 -11.53 -10.73 0.75
CA TYR A 186 -12.29 -9.50 0.93
C TYR A 186 -12.73 -8.90 -0.42
N VAL A 187 -11.82 -8.79 -1.39
CA VAL A 187 -12.12 -8.21 -2.72
C VAL A 187 -13.19 -9.01 -3.46
N HIS A 188 -13.17 -10.34 -3.35
CA HIS A 188 -14.07 -11.25 -4.07
C HIS A 188 -15.26 -11.74 -3.25
N GLY A 189 -15.41 -11.29 -2.00
CA GLY A 189 -16.63 -11.50 -1.21
C GLY A 189 -16.79 -12.87 -0.56
N TYR A 190 -15.70 -13.62 -0.32
CA TYR A 190 -15.72 -14.92 0.36
C TYR A 190 -15.03 -14.92 1.74
N TRP A 191 -14.90 -13.74 2.35
CA TRP A 191 -14.19 -13.48 3.60
C TRP A 191 -14.64 -14.33 4.80
N ALA A 192 -15.95 -14.42 5.07
CA ALA A 192 -16.48 -15.01 6.30
C ALA A 192 -16.17 -16.52 6.41
N GLU A 193 -16.39 -17.27 5.33
CA GLU A 193 -16.10 -18.70 5.28
C GLU A 193 -14.59 -18.97 5.24
N PHE A 194 -13.82 -18.09 4.59
CA PHE A 194 -12.37 -18.24 4.48
C PHE A 194 -11.65 -18.01 5.80
N THR A 195 -12.04 -16.96 6.53
CA THR A 195 -11.47 -16.64 7.85
C THR A 195 -11.69 -17.76 8.85
N THR A 196 -12.82 -18.48 8.78
CA THR A 196 -13.09 -19.66 9.62
C THR A 196 -12.07 -20.79 9.37
N PHE A 197 -11.75 -21.07 8.10
CA PHE A 197 -10.72 -22.05 7.73
C PHE A 197 -9.34 -21.62 8.23
N VAL A 198 -8.93 -20.38 7.96
CA VAL A 198 -7.59 -19.91 8.36
C VAL A 198 -7.45 -19.77 9.86
N ARG A 199 -8.50 -19.35 10.59
CA ARG A 199 -8.51 -19.33 12.05
C ARG A 199 -8.22 -20.73 12.62
N SER A 200 -8.84 -21.76 12.05
CA SER A 200 -8.63 -23.15 12.48
C SER A 200 -7.19 -23.60 12.22
N LEU A 201 -6.65 -23.31 11.03
CA LEU A 201 -5.26 -23.59 10.66
C LEU A 201 -4.27 -22.86 11.57
N PHE A 202 -4.45 -21.57 11.79
CA PHE A 202 -3.54 -20.73 12.59
C PHE A 202 -3.60 -21.09 14.07
N ASN A 203 -4.79 -21.41 14.60
CA ASN A 203 -4.93 -21.90 15.97
C ASN A 203 -4.13 -23.20 16.18
N ALA A 204 -4.31 -24.18 15.29
CA ALA A 204 -3.60 -25.46 15.34
C ALA A 204 -2.08 -25.29 15.16
N THR A 205 -1.66 -24.37 14.30
CA THR A 205 -0.23 -24.17 13.95
C THR A 205 0.52 -23.37 15.00
N PHE A 206 -0.09 -22.30 15.52
CA PHE A 206 0.62 -21.29 16.32
C PHE A 206 0.19 -21.23 17.78
N LYS A 207 -1.04 -21.61 18.13
CA LYS A 207 -1.53 -21.54 19.52
C LYS A 207 -1.41 -22.87 20.26
N THR A 208 -1.90 -23.95 19.64
CA THR A 208 -2.04 -25.26 20.27
C THR A 208 -0.93 -26.23 19.86
N ASN A 209 0.17 -25.71 19.33
CA ASN A 209 1.31 -26.49 18.86
C ASN A 209 2.41 -26.58 19.94
N PRO A 210 2.49 -27.70 20.70
CA PRO A 210 3.50 -27.85 21.75
C PRO A 210 4.93 -28.02 21.18
N TYR A 211 5.05 -28.24 19.86
CA TYR A 211 6.32 -28.43 19.18
C TYR A 211 6.86 -27.13 18.58
N LEU A 212 6.15 -26.01 18.72
CA LEU A 212 6.61 -24.70 18.25
C LEU A 212 7.71 -24.17 19.18
N GLU A 213 8.83 -23.74 18.59
CA GLU A 213 9.86 -22.95 19.27
C GLU A 213 9.53 -21.46 19.14
N ARG A 214 9.43 -20.98 17.89
CA ARG A 214 9.08 -19.60 17.54
C ARG A 214 8.45 -19.54 16.15
N ALA A 215 7.69 -18.48 15.88
CA ALA A 215 7.16 -18.20 14.57
C ALA A 215 7.38 -16.75 14.14
N MET A 216 7.64 -16.57 12.84
CA MET A 216 7.64 -15.26 12.19
C MET A 216 6.64 -15.24 11.04
N MET A 217 5.80 -14.22 11.04
CA MET A 217 4.84 -13.94 9.99
C MET A 217 5.15 -12.58 9.37
N THR A 218 4.99 -12.47 8.06
CA THR A 218 5.17 -11.21 7.33
C THR A 218 3.98 -10.90 6.44
N GLY A 219 3.61 -9.62 6.37
CA GLY A 219 2.52 -9.14 5.52
C GLY A 219 2.62 -7.64 5.26
N ILE A 220 1.61 -7.07 4.60
CA ILE A 220 1.47 -5.63 4.40
C ILE A 220 0.54 -5.06 5.45
N THR A 221 -0.64 -5.65 5.60
CA THR A 221 -1.65 -5.20 6.55
C THR A 221 -1.78 -6.19 7.69
N ARG A 222 -2.29 -5.70 8.81
CA ARG A 222 -2.70 -6.57 9.91
C ARG A 222 -4.17 -6.92 9.73
N VAL A 223 -4.53 -8.20 9.67
CA VAL A 223 -5.93 -8.63 9.81
C VAL A 223 -6.30 -8.64 11.31
N SER A 224 -7.48 -8.12 11.67
CA SER A 224 -7.90 -7.93 13.06
C SER A 224 -7.75 -9.15 13.95
N LYS A 225 -7.50 -8.85 15.24
CA LYS A 225 -7.66 -9.83 16.33
C LYS A 225 -9.06 -10.41 16.38
N GLU A 226 -10.12 -9.72 15.99
CA GLU A 226 -11.47 -10.30 16.05
C GLU A 226 -11.75 -11.32 14.93
N SER A 227 -10.93 -11.34 13.86
CA SER A 227 -11.19 -12.15 12.67
C SER A 227 -10.40 -13.47 12.65
N ILE A 228 -9.10 -13.47 12.38
CA ILE A 228 -8.30 -14.72 12.28
C ILE A 228 -7.40 -14.97 13.49
N PHE A 229 -7.10 -13.92 14.25
CA PHE A 229 -6.23 -13.98 15.43
C PHE A 229 -7.01 -13.93 16.75
N SER A 230 -8.32 -14.18 16.74
CA SER A 230 -9.17 -14.06 17.94
C SER A 230 -8.78 -15.04 19.01
N ASP A 231 -8.31 -16.21 18.57
CA ASP A 231 -7.74 -17.19 19.46
C ASP A 231 -6.25 -16.95 19.74
N LEU A 232 -5.53 -16.16 18.95
CA LEU A 232 -4.07 -15.96 19.06
C LEU A 232 -3.74 -14.76 19.97
N ASN A 233 -3.82 -14.98 21.28
CA ASN A 233 -3.50 -13.96 22.29
C ASN A 233 -2.00 -13.79 22.57
N ASN A 234 -1.13 -14.66 22.04
CA ASN A 234 0.33 -14.66 22.18
C ASN A 234 1.08 -13.98 21.00
N LEU A 235 0.35 -13.31 20.10
CA LEU A 235 0.93 -12.66 18.92
C LEU A 235 1.53 -11.27 19.25
N ARG A 236 2.84 -11.12 19.09
CA ARG A 236 3.52 -9.81 19.05
C ARG A 236 3.38 -9.22 17.66
N VAL A 237 2.80 -8.03 17.55
CA VAL A 237 2.60 -7.35 16.26
C VAL A 237 3.48 -6.12 16.16
N VAL A 238 4.21 -6.04 15.05
CA VAL A 238 5.12 -4.95 14.71
C VAL A 238 4.59 -4.25 13.46
N THR A 239 4.04 -3.06 13.66
CA THR A 239 3.42 -2.21 12.64
C THR A 239 4.36 -1.08 12.19
N THR A 240 3.90 -0.21 11.27
CA THR A 240 4.69 0.91 10.74
C THR A 240 5.16 1.83 11.86
N THR A 241 4.33 2.09 12.86
CA THR A 241 4.70 2.99 13.99
C THR A 241 5.42 2.29 15.15
N SER A 242 5.73 1.00 15.02
CA SER A 242 6.47 0.25 16.05
C SER A 242 7.99 0.45 15.92
N ASP A 243 8.68 0.71 17.03
CA ASP A 243 10.15 0.84 17.08
C ASP A 243 10.88 -0.48 16.86
N LEU A 244 10.26 -1.61 17.21
CA LEU A 244 10.86 -2.92 17.01
C LEU A 244 11.17 -3.16 15.53
N TYR A 245 12.42 -3.52 15.24
CA TYR A 245 12.90 -3.85 13.88
C TYR A 245 12.71 -2.73 12.85
N ALA A 246 12.64 -1.47 13.30
CA ALA A 246 12.36 -0.32 12.45
C ALA A 246 13.38 -0.14 11.31
N ASP A 247 14.66 -0.43 11.54
CA ASP A 247 15.75 -0.33 10.56
C ASP A 247 16.09 -1.67 9.87
N CYS A 248 15.42 -2.76 10.24
CA CYS A 248 15.63 -4.10 9.70
C CYS A 248 14.94 -4.31 8.34
N PHE A 249 14.00 -3.44 7.98
CA PHE A 249 13.23 -3.48 6.73
C PHE A 249 13.30 -2.12 6.02
N GLY A 250 13.73 -2.12 4.76
CA GLY A 250 14.11 -0.90 4.07
C GLY A 250 15.59 -0.58 4.21
N PHE A 251 16.05 0.44 3.49
CA PHE A 251 17.43 0.94 3.61
C PHE A 251 17.41 2.27 4.35
N THR A 252 18.31 2.43 5.31
CA THR A 252 18.55 3.71 5.97
C THR A 252 19.26 4.66 5.02
N GLU A 253 19.15 5.97 5.25
CA GLU A 253 19.90 6.98 4.48
C GLU A 253 21.39 6.66 4.40
N LYS A 254 21.99 6.25 5.53
CA LYS A 254 23.41 5.88 5.59
C LYS A 254 23.75 4.75 4.63
N GLU A 255 22.92 3.71 4.56
CA GLU A 255 23.11 2.58 3.65
C GLU A 255 22.91 2.97 2.19
N VAL A 256 21.90 3.80 1.90
CA VAL A 256 21.67 4.31 0.54
C VAL A 256 22.83 5.17 0.07
N PHE A 257 23.32 6.08 0.91
CA PHE A 257 24.42 6.97 0.56
C PHE A 257 25.73 6.22 0.38
N ALA A 258 26.01 5.24 1.25
CA ALA A 258 27.15 4.34 1.08
C ALA A 258 27.06 3.55 -0.24
N SER A 259 25.86 3.09 -0.60
CA SER A 259 25.63 2.39 -1.87
C SER A 259 25.84 3.33 -3.07
N LEU A 260 25.32 4.56 -3.02
CA LEU A 260 25.57 5.54 -4.08
C LEU A 260 27.05 5.83 -4.25
N ASP A 261 27.81 5.96 -3.17
CA ASP A 261 29.26 6.16 -3.22
C ASP A 261 29.98 4.93 -3.80
N GLU A 262 29.60 3.71 -3.42
CA GLU A 262 30.17 2.44 -3.94
C GLU A 262 30.01 2.33 -5.47
N PHE A 263 28.91 2.84 -6.02
CA PHE A 263 28.63 2.84 -7.46
C PHE A 263 28.97 4.16 -8.18
N GLY A 264 29.75 5.05 -7.55
CA GLY A 264 30.24 6.29 -8.17
C GLY A 264 29.17 7.35 -8.46
N MET A 265 28.06 7.34 -7.70
CA MET A 265 26.91 8.23 -7.83
C MET A 265 26.70 9.12 -6.60
N GLY A 266 27.79 9.44 -5.88
CA GLY A 266 27.73 10.28 -4.67
C GLY A 266 27.16 11.69 -4.92
N ASP A 267 27.26 12.21 -6.15
CA ASP A 267 26.67 13.48 -6.57
C ASP A 267 25.14 13.43 -6.75
N LYS A 268 24.53 12.24 -6.66
CA LYS A 268 23.08 12.02 -6.83
C LYS A 268 22.31 11.91 -5.52
N LYS A 269 22.97 12.04 -4.36
CA LYS A 269 22.33 11.89 -3.03
C LYS A 269 21.11 12.77 -2.87
N ASP A 270 21.20 14.05 -3.22
CA ASP A 270 20.09 15.00 -3.05
C ASP A 270 18.87 14.64 -3.91
N VAL A 271 19.08 14.24 -5.17
CA VAL A 271 17.97 13.88 -6.06
C VAL A 271 17.36 12.52 -5.71
N VAL A 272 18.17 11.57 -5.24
CA VAL A 272 17.70 10.29 -4.69
C VAL A 272 16.89 10.51 -3.43
N LYS A 273 17.34 11.41 -2.55
CA LYS A 273 16.58 11.81 -1.36
C LYS A 273 15.23 12.40 -1.77
N GLN A 274 15.21 13.38 -2.67
CA GLN A 274 13.96 13.99 -3.11
C GLN A 274 12.93 13.00 -3.67
N TRP A 275 13.38 11.97 -4.41
CA TRP A 275 12.48 11.00 -5.05
C TRP A 275 12.05 9.84 -4.15
N TYR A 276 13.00 9.26 -3.42
CA TYR A 276 12.86 7.94 -2.81
C TYR A 276 12.86 7.97 -1.28
N ASP A 277 13.25 9.09 -0.67
CA ASP A 277 13.19 9.26 0.77
C ASP A 277 11.78 9.58 1.23
N GLY A 278 11.45 9.12 2.44
CA GLY A 278 10.27 9.59 3.15
C GLY A 278 9.58 8.55 4.00
N PHE A 279 10.00 7.29 4.02
CA PHE A 279 9.36 6.32 4.92
C PHE A 279 9.83 6.56 6.36
N ILE A 280 8.90 6.40 7.31
CA ILE A 280 9.15 6.50 8.75
C ILE A 280 8.66 5.20 9.38
N PHE A 281 9.54 4.52 10.11
CA PHE A 281 9.20 3.33 10.88
C PHE A 281 9.57 3.51 12.34
N GLY A 282 8.60 3.43 13.25
CA GLY A 282 8.81 3.82 14.65
C GLY A 282 9.45 5.21 14.73
N GLY A 283 10.51 5.33 15.52
CA GLY A 283 11.34 6.54 15.62
C GLY A 283 12.36 6.72 14.49
N HIS A 284 12.52 5.77 13.56
CA HIS A 284 13.48 5.87 12.47
C HIS A 284 12.89 6.62 11.28
N ARG A 285 13.53 7.75 10.96
CA ARG A 285 13.27 8.55 9.77
C ARG A 285 14.23 8.17 8.64
N ASP A 286 13.95 8.70 7.48
CA ASP A 286 14.80 8.60 6.29
C ASP A 286 15.06 7.15 5.86
N ILE A 287 13.98 6.35 5.84
CA ILE A 287 13.99 4.99 5.33
C ILE A 287 13.56 5.01 3.85
N TYR A 288 14.27 4.22 3.05
CA TYR A 288 14.11 4.12 1.61
C TYR A 288 13.61 2.73 1.22
N ASN A 289 12.83 2.69 0.15
CA ASN A 289 12.37 1.45 -0.45
C ASN A 289 13.54 0.70 -1.16
N PRO A 290 13.87 -0.54 -0.77
CA PRO A 290 14.99 -1.29 -1.38
C PRO A 290 14.83 -1.53 -2.88
N TRP A 291 13.60 -1.71 -3.35
CA TRP A 291 13.33 -1.92 -4.77
C TRP A 291 13.58 -0.66 -5.59
N SER A 292 13.14 0.50 -5.11
CA SER A 292 13.43 1.78 -5.78
C SER A 292 14.92 2.06 -5.84
N ILE A 293 15.63 1.88 -4.72
CA ILE A 293 17.08 2.14 -4.66
C ILE A 293 17.86 1.16 -5.55
N THR A 294 17.58 -0.14 -5.48
CA THR A 294 18.31 -1.12 -6.31
C THR A 294 18.06 -0.91 -7.81
N ASN A 295 16.84 -0.57 -8.21
CA ASN A 295 16.56 -0.22 -9.61
C ASN A 295 17.25 1.08 -10.02
N TYR A 296 17.23 2.12 -9.18
CA TYR A 296 17.93 3.36 -9.46
C TYR A 296 19.44 3.14 -9.63
N LEU A 297 20.06 2.39 -8.72
CA LEU A 297 21.50 2.10 -8.79
C LEU A 297 21.87 1.34 -10.08
N LYS A 298 20.99 0.45 -10.56
CA LYS A 298 21.20 -0.32 -11.78
C LYS A 298 20.95 0.47 -13.06
N GLU A 299 19.81 1.15 -13.14
CA GLU A 299 19.32 1.80 -14.36
C GLU A 299 19.80 3.25 -14.50
N LYS A 300 20.24 3.87 -13.40
CA LYS A 300 20.72 5.26 -13.30
C LYS A 300 19.71 6.29 -13.79
N LYS A 301 18.42 6.01 -13.61
CA LYS A 301 17.29 6.85 -14.05
C LYS A 301 16.30 7.01 -12.91
N LEU A 302 15.74 8.21 -12.78
CA LEU A 302 14.65 8.48 -11.85
C LEU A 302 13.35 7.97 -12.45
N ARG A 303 12.67 7.10 -11.72
CA ARG A 303 11.37 6.51 -12.05
C ARG A 303 10.60 6.12 -10.79
N PRO A 304 9.27 6.04 -10.85
CA PRO A 304 8.43 5.55 -9.76
C PRO A 304 8.45 4.01 -9.65
N TYR A 305 9.65 3.43 -9.50
CA TYR A 305 9.90 1.99 -9.50
C TYR A 305 9.03 1.17 -8.54
N TRP A 306 8.74 1.69 -7.36
CA TRP A 306 7.93 0.99 -6.36
C TRP A 306 6.43 1.10 -6.66
N ALA A 307 5.97 2.30 -7.01
CA ALA A 307 4.58 2.58 -7.35
C ALA A 307 4.09 1.74 -8.54
N ASP A 308 4.94 1.50 -9.55
CA ASP A 308 4.62 0.66 -10.71
C ASP A 308 4.33 -0.81 -10.35
N THR A 309 4.65 -1.25 -9.13
CA THR A 309 4.49 -2.65 -8.69
C THR A 309 3.28 -2.91 -7.80
N SER A 310 2.50 -1.88 -7.44
CA SER A 310 1.35 -2.03 -6.53
C SER A 310 0.04 -2.28 -7.28
N SER A 311 -0.73 -3.27 -6.79
CA SER A 311 -2.14 -3.38 -7.16
C SER A 311 -2.90 -2.38 -6.30
N ASN A 312 -3.21 -1.22 -6.88
CA ASN A 312 -3.90 -0.12 -6.19
C ASN A 312 -5.43 -0.31 -6.16
N GLY A 313 -5.94 -1.49 -6.54
CA GLY A 313 -7.37 -1.75 -6.68
C GLY A 313 -8.16 -1.49 -5.40
N LEU A 314 -7.66 -1.98 -4.25
CA LEU A 314 -8.33 -1.79 -2.95
C LEU A 314 -8.28 -0.33 -2.48
N ALA A 315 -7.10 0.31 -2.51
CA ALA A 315 -6.96 1.72 -2.12
C ALA A 315 -7.80 2.63 -3.04
N GLY A 316 -7.76 2.41 -4.35
CA GLY A 316 -8.57 3.14 -5.31
C GLY A 316 -10.07 2.91 -5.10
N LYS A 317 -10.52 1.67 -4.83
CA LYS A 317 -11.93 1.40 -4.46
C LYS A 317 -12.34 2.19 -3.22
N LEU A 318 -11.55 2.15 -2.15
CA LEU A 318 -11.87 2.83 -0.90
C LEU A 318 -11.88 4.35 -1.03
N ILE A 319 -10.90 4.95 -1.71
CA ILE A 319 -10.86 6.41 -1.91
C ILE A 319 -12.06 6.85 -2.77
N ARG A 320 -12.48 6.05 -3.76
CA ARG A 320 -13.68 6.34 -4.54
C ARG A 320 -14.92 6.34 -3.66
N THR A 321 -15.16 5.28 -2.91
CA THR A 321 -16.36 5.15 -2.08
C THR A 321 -16.28 5.92 -0.75
N ALA A 322 -15.20 6.67 -0.51
CA ALA A 322 -15.01 7.42 0.72
C ALA A 322 -15.95 8.62 0.83
N SER A 323 -16.16 9.06 2.08
CA SER A 323 -16.93 10.26 2.38
C SER A 323 -16.26 11.53 1.83
N PRO A 324 -17.03 12.63 1.67
CA PRO A 324 -16.48 13.91 1.22
C PRO A 324 -15.32 14.43 2.08
N GLU A 325 -15.36 14.23 3.40
CA GLU A 325 -14.29 14.65 4.31
C GLU A 325 -12.95 13.96 4.00
N ILE A 326 -12.96 12.65 3.72
CA ILE A 326 -11.75 11.92 3.33
C ILE A 326 -11.19 12.45 2.02
N LYS A 327 -12.06 12.78 1.06
CA LYS A 327 -11.64 13.33 -0.23
C LYS A 327 -10.99 14.72 -0.06
N GLU A 328 -11.47 15.54 0.87
CA GLU A 328 -10.81 16.80 1.26
C GLU A 328 -9.41 16.55 1.83
N TYR A 329 -9.27 15.61 2.76
CA TYR A 329 -7.96 15.25 3.29
C TYR A 329 -7.01 14.68 2.22
N MET A 330 -7.53 13.96 1.24
CA MET A 330 -6.72 13.51 0.10
C MET A 330 -6.25 14.69 -0.78
N GLU A 331 -7.06 15.72 -0.98
CA GLU A 331 -6.64 16.94 -1.68
C GLU A 331 -5.54 17.68 -0.91
N ASP A 332 -5.70 17.84 0.40
CA ASP A 332 -4.67 18.44 1.27
C ASP A 332 -3.34 17.68 1.16
N LEU A 333 -3.40 16.34 1.21
CA LEU A 333 -2.26 15.46 1.06
C LEU A 333 -1.54 15.65 -0.29
N LEU A 334 -2.29 15.73 -1.39
CA LEU A 334 -1.73 15.95 -2.75
C LEU A 334 -1.10 17.33 -2.91
N ASN A 335 -1.63 18.33 -2.20
CA ASN A 335 -1.05 19.67 -2.10
C ASN A 335 0.16 19.73 -1.14
N GLY A 336 0.66 18.59 -0.69
CA GLY A 336 1.83 18.47 0.19
C GLY A 336 1.55 18.85 1.65
N GLN A 337 0.29 19.04 2.03
CA GLN A 337 -0.09 19.30 3.41
C GLN A 337 -0.12 18.01 4.23
N ALA A 338 -0.10 18.15 5.55
CA ALA A 338 -0.32 17.03 6.45
C ALA A 338 -1.77 17.05 6.97
N VAL A 339 -2.34 15.87 7.17
CA VAL A 339 -3.68 15.70 7.76
C VAL A 339 -3.58 15.02 9.10
N THR A 340 -4.47 15.35 10.04
CA THR A 340 -4.43 14.79 11.40
C THR A 340 -5.67 13.95 11.64
N VAL A 341 -5.49 12.64 11.78
CA VAL A 341 -6.59 11.66 11.84
C VAL A 341 -6.41 10.69 13.01
N ASN A 342 -7.53 10.16 13.52
CA ASN A 342 -7.54 9.13 14.55
C ASN A 342 -8.08 7.82 13.95
N PHE A 343 -7.28 6.76 13.99
CA PHE A 343 -7.67 5.43 13.50
C PHE A 343 -6.91 4.33 14.25
N ASP A 344 -7.35 3.09 14.06
CA ASP A 344 -6.61 1.92 14.53
C ASP A 344 -5.66 1.42 13.42
N GLU A 345 -4.36 1.44 13.69
CA GLU A 345 -3.34 0.87 12.79
C GLU A 345 -3.53 -0.66 12.62
N GLN A 346 -4.21 -1.30 13.57
CA GLN A 346 -4.59 -2.70 13.53
C GLN A 346 -5.88 -2.85 12.73
N MET A 347 -5.77 -2.91 11.39
CA MET A 347 -6.95 -2.97 10.51
C MET A 347 -7.91 -4.11 10.84
N VAL A 348 -9.20 -3.78 10.87
CA VAL A 348 -10.29 -4.75 10.80
C VAL A 348 -10.90 -4.65 9.42
N PHE A 349 -10.60 -5.61 8.53
CA PHE A 349 -11.13 -5.62 7.16
C PHE A 349 -12.67 -5.57 7.13
N GLU A 350 -13.34 -6.20 8.09
CA GLU A 350 -14.81 -6.14 8.26
C GLU A 350 -15.33 -4.72 8.57
N GLN A 351 -14.47 -3.84 9.07
CA GLN A 351 -14.82 -2.44 9.31
C GLN A 351 -14.57 -1.55 8.08
N LEU A 352 -13.95 -2.04 7.00
CA LEU A 352 -13.69 -1.21 5.81
C LEU A 352 -14.98 -0.70 5.15
N ASP A 353 -16.08 -1.42 5.30
CA ASP A 353 -17.39 -1.03 4.74
C ASP A 353 -18.16 -0.04 5.63
N TYR A 354 -17.78 0.12 6.91
CA TYR A 354 -18.56 0.88 7.90
C TYR A 354 -17.76 1.93 8.69
N ASN A 355 -16.42 1.83 8.70
CA ASN A 355 -15.51 2.73 9.39
C ASN A 355 -14.69 3.48 8.36
N GLU A 356 -15.13 4.71 8.06
CA GLU A 356 -14.48 5.60 7.11
C GLU A 356 -12.98 5.80 7.39
N ASN A 357 -12.56 5.73 8.66
CA ASN A 357 -11.16 5.91 9.04
C ASN A 357 -10.25 4.69 8.75
N ALA A 358 -10.81 3.53 8.41
CA ALA A 358 -10.04 2.33 8.10
C ALA A 358 -9.15 2.50 6.84
N ILE A 359 -9.50 3.44 5.97
CA ILE A 359 -8.69 3.81 4.80
C ILE A 359 -7.31 4.31 5.19
N TRP A 360 -7.20 5.12 6.24
CA TRP A 360 -5.92 5.70 6.69
C TRP A 360 -4.95 4.61 7.15
N SER A 361 -5.48 3.59 7.82
CA SER A 361 -4.74 2.41 8.23
C SER A 361 -4.18 1.63 7.03
N LEU A 362 -4.99 1.45 5.98
CA LEU A 362 -4.53 0.81 4.73
C LEU A 362 -3.45 1.64 4.03
N LEU A 363 -3.66 2.95 3.88
CA LEU A 363 -2.73 3.84 3.19
C LEU A 363 -1.38 3.93 3.93
N LEU A 364 -1.41 3.95 5.26
CA LEU A 364 -0.19 3.92 6.10
C LEU A 364 0.52 2.56 6.02
N ALA A 365 -0.21 1.44 6.18
CA ALA A 365 0.37 0.09 6.11
C ALA A 365 0.95 -0.24 4.72
N SER A 366 0.32 0.30 3.67
CA SER A 366 0.79 0.19 2.29
C SER A 366 1.97 1.12 1.99
N GLY A 367 2.33 2.04 2.89
CA GLY A 367 3.44 2.97 2.73
C GLY A 367 3.14 4.16 1.83
N TYR A 368 1.88 4.39 1.46
CA TYR A 368 1.48 5.56 0.67
C TYR A 368 1.48 6.84 1.52
N LEU A 369 1.18 6.68 2.80
CA LEU A 369 1.32 7.73 3.78
C LEU A 369 2.42 7.37 4.77
N LYS A 370 3.07 8.40 5.31
CA LYS A 370 3.96 8.32 6.47
C LYS A 370 3.32 9.02 7.65
N ALA A 371 3.54 8.49 8.85
CA ALA A 371 3.21 9.18 10.09
C ALA A 371 4.41 10.04 10.51
N GLU A 372 4.31 11.37 10.34
CA GLU A 372 5.38 12.30 10.73
C GLU A 372 5.46 12.45 12.25
N GLU A 373 4.31 12.37 12.91
CA GLU A 373 4.15 12.43 14.36
C GLU A 373 2.93 11.61 14.80
N VAL A 374 3.02 11.03 16.00
CA VAL A 374 1.91 10.34 16.66
C VAL A 374 1.71 10.95 18.04
N GLU A 375 0.61 11.67 18.20
CA GLU A 375 0.23 12.30 19.46
C GLU A 375 -0.79 11.43 20.21
N TYR A 376 -0.55 11.18 21.49
CA TYR A 376 -1.50 10.46 22.33
C TYR A 376 -2.36 11.44 23.12
N ARG A 377 -3.65 11.51 22.78
CA ARG A 377 -4.57 12.51 23.33
C ARG A 377 -5.59 11.90 24.30
N GLY A 378 -5.93 12.70 25.32
CA GLY A 378 -6.92 12.34 26.33
C GLY A 378 -6.44 11.28 27.34
N ILE A 379 -7.32 10.96 28.29
CA ILE A 379 -7.00 10.04 29.40
C ILE A 379 -6.78 8.60 28.90
N THR A 380 -7.45 8.23 27.81
CA THR A 380 -7.32 6.90 27.20
C THR A 380 -6.16 6.81 26.21
N LEU A 381 -5.35 7.88 26.06
CA LEU A 381 -4.20 7.95 25.17
C LEU A 381 -4.55 7.45 23.76
N LYS A 382 -5.61 8.01 23.17
CA LYS A 382 -5.96 7.66 21.79
C LYS A 382 -4.89 8.24 20.83
N PRO A 383 -4.36 7.44 19.89
CA PRO A 383 -3.32 7.91 18.99
C PRO A 383 -3.90 8.77 17.87
N TRP A 384 -3.37 9.97 17.68
CA TRP A 384 -3.68 10.87 16.58
C TRP A 384 -2.44 10.96 15.69
N TYR A 385 -2.62 10.65 14.42
CA TYR A 385 -1.53 10.53 13.47
C TYR A 385 -1.53 11.77 12.58
N GLN A 386 -0.38 12.44 12.52
CA GLN A 386 -0.13 13.43 11.50
C GLN A 386 0.43 12.72 10.26
N LEU A 387 -0.42 12.57 9.24
CA LEU A 387 -0.10 11.84 8.02
C LEU A 387 0.30 12.78 6.88
N ARG A 388 1.27 12.37 6.08
CA ARG A 388 1.67 13.04 4.83
C ARG A 388 1.93 12.00 3.73
N ILE A 389 1.83 12.39 2.46
CA ILE A 389 2.30 11.55 1.34
C ILE A 389 3.79 11.25 1.55
N THR A 390 4.15 9.97 1.37
CA THR A 390 5.48 9.48 1.72
C THR A 390 6.57 10.18 0.93
N ASN A 391 6.51 10.11 -0.40
CA ASN A 391 7.51 10.61 -1.32
C ASN A 391 6.93 10.86 -2.73
N LEU A 392 7.78 11.28 -3.68
CA LEU A 392 7.36 11.58 -5.04
C LEU A 392 6.85 10.35 -5.81
N GLU A 393 7.32 9.13 -5.50
CA GLU A 393 6.76 7.92 -6.12
C GLU A 393 5.29 7.76 -5.77
N THR A 394 4.92 8.04 -4.51
CA THR A 394 3.52 7.97 -4.11
C THR A 394 2.68 9.11 -4.69
N VAL A 395 3.23 10.31 -4.84
CA VAL A 395 2.53 11.40 -5.55
C VAL A 395 2.21 10.96 -6.97
N SER A 396 3.19 10.41 -7.70
CA SER A 396 2.99 9.85 -9.05
C SER A 396 1.93 8.76 -9.07
N MET A 397 1.96 7.84 -8.10
CA MET A 397 0.97 6.76 -7.99
C MET A 397 -0.45 7.29 -7.83
N PHE A 398 -0.65 8.27 -6.95
CA PHE A 398 -1.95 8.86 -6.73
C PHE A 398 -2.42 9.61 -7.98
N ASP A 399 -1.55 10.41 -8.60
CA ASP A 399 -1.85 11.10 -9.87
C ASP A 399 -2.31 10.10 -10.96
N ASP A 400 -1.57 9.01 -11.16
CA ASP A 400 -1.91 7.96 -12.11
C ASP A 400 -3.23 7.25 -11.75
N MET A 401 -3.49 7.03 -10.46
CA MET A 401 -4.73 6.40 -9.99
C MET A 401 -5.95 7.30 -10.26
N PHE A 402 -5.84 8.60 -9.96
CA PHE A 402 -6.89 9.57 -10.25
C PHE A 402 -7.10 9.66 -11.77
N ARG A 403 -6.02 9.77 -12.56
CA ARG A 403 -6.07 9.73 -14.03
C ARG A 403 -6.82 8.52 -14.55
N GLY A 404 -6.53 7.32 -14.02
CA GLY A 404 -7.19 6.07 -14.41
C GLY A 404 -8.71 6.08 -14.20
N TRP A 405 -9.22 6.83 -13.22
CA TRP A 405 -10.67 7.00 -13.04
C TRP A 405 -11.34 7.78 -14.18
N PHE A 406 -10.56 8.58 -14.90
CA PHE A 406 -11.01 9.36 -16.06
C PHE A 406 -10.73 8.64 -17.39
N GLU A 407 -9.66 7.84 -17.49
CA GLU A 407 -9.31 7.05 -18.68
C GLU A 407 -10.30 5.90 -18.97
N ALA A 408 -10.94 5.35 -17.94
CA ALA A 408 -12.01 4.35 -18.11
C ALA A 408 -13.21 4.88 -18.94
N SER A 409 -13.26 6.19 -19.20
CA SER A 409 -14.08 6.79 -20.25
C SER A 409 -13.25 6.97 -21.53
N GLU A 410 -13.10 5.91 -22.34
CA GLU A 410 -12.19 5.73 -23.50
C GLU A 410 -12.06 6.88 -24.54
N ALA A 411 -12.82 7.98 -24.45
CA ALA A 411 -12.73 9.13 -25.35
C ALA A 411 -12.90 10.52 -24.68
N GLY A 412 -13.14 10.59 -23.37
CA GLY A 412 -13.64 11.80 -22.70
C GLY A 412 -12.56 12.78 -22.24
N TYR A 413 -11.52 12.26 -21.58
CA TYR A 413 -10.54 13.07 -20.85
C TYR A 413 -9.76 14.08 -21.72
N SER A 414 -8.93 13.57 -22.63
CA SER A 414 -8.09 14.39 -23.52
C SER A 414 -8.93 15.37 -24.34
N SER A 415 -10.10 14.91 -24.77
CA SER A 415 -11.05 15.70 -25.55
C SER A 415 -11.70 16.82 -24.73
N PHE A 416 -12.05 16.57 -23.46
CA PHE A 416 -12.54 17.60 -22.54
C PHE A 416 -11.49 18.67 -22.29
N VAL A 417 -10.25 18.27 -21.96
CA VAL A 417 -9.16 19.22 -21.71
C VAL A 417 -8.86 20.04 -22.96
N LYS A 418 -8.88 19.42 -24.15
CA LYS A 418 -8.74 20.16 -25.42
C LYS A 418 -9.90 21.13 -25.64
N ALA A 419 -11.14 20.73 -25.39
CA ALA A 419 -12.32 21.58 -25.52
C ALA A 419 -12.27 22.78 -24.58
N LEU A 420 -11.90 22.57 -23.31
CA LEU A 420 -11.67 23.62 -22.32
C LEU A 420 -10.62 24.63 -22.81
N MET A 421 -9.50 24.14 -23.33
CA MET A 421 -8.42 24.96 -23.87
C MET A 421 -8.80 25.69 -25.15
N GLN A 422 -9.81 25.23 -25.88
CA GLN A 422 -10.34 25.89 -27.08
C GLN A 422 -11.56 26.78 -26.79
N GLY A 423 -12.18 26.64 -25.62
CA GLY A 423 -13.41 27.32 -25.25
C GLY A 423 -14.63 26.78 -25.99
N ASP A 424 -14.56 25.52 -26.41
CA ASP A 424 -15.64 24.82 -27.07
C ASP A 424 -16.63 24.31 -26.01
N LEU A 425 -17.59 25.17 -25.65
CA LEU A 425 -18.60 24.87 -24.62
C LEU A 425 -19.43 23.64 -24.94
N GLU A 426 -19.75 23.40 -26.21
CA GLU A 426 -20.55 22.25 -26.62
C GLU A 426 -19.78 20.94 -26.38
N ALA A 427 -18.52 20.90 -26.84
CA ALA A 427 -17.63 19.77 -26.58
C ALA A 427 -17.33 19.60 -25.09
N MET A 428 -17.10 20.70 -24.35
CA MET A 428 -16.89 20.67 -22.90
C MET A 428 -18.07 20.00 -22.18
N ASN A 429 -19.30 20.44 -22.46
CA ASN A 429 -20.50 19.85 -21.87
C ASN A 429 -20.66 18.38 -22.27
N TYR A 430 -20.44 18.04 -23.54
CA TYR A 430 -20.54 16.67 -24.03
C TYR A 430 -19.54 15.72 -23.33
N TYR A 431 -18.27 16.08 -23.31
CA TYR A 431 -17.24 15.25 -22.71
C TYR A 431 -17.35 15.23 -21.19
N MET A 432 -17.67 16.37 -20.54
CA MET A 432 -17.82 16.41 -19.09
C MET A 432 -19.00 15.56 -18.61
N ASN A 433 -20.14 15.56 -19.31
CA ASN A 433 -21.26 14.68 -18.97
C ASN A 433 -20.93 13.21 -19.23
N LYS A 434 -20.14 12.89 -20.26
CA LYS A 434 -19.65 11.51 -20.47
C LYS A 434 -18.72 11.04 -19.36
N VAL A 435 -17.75 11.86 -18.97
CA VAL A 435 -16.82 11.56 -17.88
C VAL A 435 -17.62 11.44 -16.59
N SER A 436 -18.47 12.43 -16.27
CA SER A 436 -19.35 12.42 -15.11
C SER A 436 -20.24 11.18 -15.05
N LEU A 437 -20.90 10.80 -16.14
CA LEU A 437 -21.76 9.62 -16.15
C LEU A 437 -20.95 8.33 -15.92
N ALA A 438 -19.80 8.17 -16.57
CA ALA A 438 -18.96 6.98 -16.46
C ALA A 438 -18.32 6.87 -15.07
N THR A 439 -17.81 7.99 -14.55
CA THR A 439 -17.22 8.10 -13.23
C THR A 439 -18.32 7.90 -12.19
N PHE A 440 -19.37 8.71 -12.13
CA PHE A 440 -20.39 8.67 -11.08
C PHE A 440 -21.27 7.40 -11.10
N SER A 441 -21.51 6.78 -12.26
CA SER A 441 -22.22 5.48 -12.29
C SER A 441 -21.40 4.33 -11.71
N HIS A 442 -20.08 4.48 -11.60
CA HIS A 442 -19.21 3.55 -10.87
C HIS A 442 -19.25 3.73 -9.34
N PHE A 443 -19.81 4.85 -8.83
CA PHE A 443 -19.96 5.09 -7.38
C PHE A 443 -21.31 4.59 -6.84
N ASP A 444 -22.32 4.43 -7.70
CA ASP A 444 -23.69 4.00 -7.36
C ASP A 444 -23.88 2.47 -7.19
N VAL A 445 -22.81 1.68 -7.05
CA VAL A 445 -22.93 0.21 -6.90
C VAL A 445 -23.43 -0.20 -5.49
N GLY A 446 -23.82 0.76 -4.64
CA GLY A 446 -24.37 0.56 -3.31
C GLY A 446 -25.77 1.17 -3.14
N GLY A 447 -26.79 0.50 -3.65
CA GLY A 447 -28.20 0.73 -3.29
C GLY A 447 -29.00 1.61 -4.26
N GLU A 448 -30.02 1.01 -4.87
CA GLU A 448 -30.94 1.59 -5.87
C GLU A 448 -31.77 2.81 -5.42
N ASN A 449 -31.48 3.47 -4.29
CA ASN A 449 -32.31 4.55 -3.74
C ASN A 449 -31.56 5.77 -3.18
N SER A 450 -30.26 5.92 -3.44
CA SER A 450 -29.49 7.09 -2.96
C SER A 450 -29.01 7.96 -4.13
N GLU A 451 -29.87 8.80 -4.69
CA GLU A 451 -29.35 10.00 -5.37
C GLU A 451 -28.87 11.00 -4.28
N SER A 452 -27.77 10.69 -3.60
CA SER A 452 -27.11 11.63 -2.68
C SER A 452 -26.50 12.76 -3.51
N LEU A 453 -26.75 14.01 -3.10
CA LEU A 453 -26.02 15.16 -3.64
C LEU A 453 -24.58 15.07 -3.12
N GLU A 454 -23.64 14.79 -4.01
CA GLU A 454 -22.23 14.95 -3.70
C GLU A 454 -21.94 16.43 -3.37
N PRO A 455 -21.13 16.75 -2.36
CA PRO A 455 -20.79 18.13 -2.04
C PRO A 455 -20.04 18.83 -3.18
N GLU A 456 -20.12 20.15 -3.26
CA GLU A 456 -19.42 20.98 -4.25
C GLU A 456 -17.91 20.69 -4.31
N ARG A 457 -17.31 20.41 -3.16
CA ARG A 457 -15.90 20.04 -3.01
C ARG A 457 -15.53 18.71 -3.66
N PHE A 458 -16.47 17.77 -3.76
CA PHE A 458 -16.25 16.53 -4.51
C PHE A 458 -16.07 16.82 -6.00
N TYR A 459 -16.97 17.63 -6.57
CA TYR A 459 -16.87 18.03 -7.97
C TYR A 459 -15.63 18.89 -8.22
N HIS A 460 -15.26 19.73 -7.24
CA HIS A 460 -14.01 20.47 -7.26
C HIS A 460 -12.81 19.53 -7.40
N GLY A 461 -12.65 18.54 -6.51
CA GLY A 461 -11.57 17.56 -6.58
C GLY A 461 -11.58 16.75 -7.87
N PHE A 462 -12.76 16.40 -8.37
CA PHE A 462 -12.95 15.73 -9.67
C PHE A 462 -12.44 16.59 -10.83
N VAL A 463 -12.79 17.88 -10.89
CA VAL A 463 -12.29 18.79 -11.94
C VAL A 463 -10.81 19.09 -11.79
N LEU A 464 -10.28 19.24 -10.57
CA LEU A 464 -8.84 19.40 -10.35
C LEU A 464 -8.04 18.19 -10.84
N GLY A 465 -8.53 16.98 -10.55
CA GLY A 465 -7.94 15.74 -11.06
C GLY A 465 -7.89 15.72 -12.58
N LEU A 466 -8.91 16.27 -13.26
CA LEU A 466 -8.90 16.42 -14.71
C LEU A 466 -7.81 17.39 -15.21
N MET A 467 -7.43 18.39 -14.42
CA MET A 467 -6.50 19.45 -14.84
C MET A 467 -5.04 19.12 -14.50
N ALA A 468 -4.77 18.15 -13.63
CA ALA A 468 -3.45 17.88 -13.04
C ALA A 468 -2.31 17.76 -14.07
N GLU A 469 -2.52 17.07 -15.20
CA GLU A 469 -1.52 16.91 -16.26
C GLU A 469 -1.07 18.23 -16.91
N ARG A 470 -1.85 19.30 -16.75
CA ARG A 470 -1.49 20.63 -17.25
C ARG A 470 -0.52 21.36 -16.35
N ALA A 471 -0.12 20.81 -15.19
CA ALA A 471 0.87 21.42 -14.31
C ALA A 471 2.23 21.70 -14.99
N GLU A 472 2.56 21.01 -16.08
CA GLU A 472 3.75 21.34 -16.89
C GLU A 472 3.61 22.69 -17.61
N CYS A 473 2.42 22.99 -18.16
CA CYS A 473 2.15 24.21 -18.94
C CYS A 473 1.49 25.33 -18.11
N TYR A 474 0.90 24.99 -16.97
CA TYR A 474 0.10 25.86 -16.12
C TYR A 474 0.56 25.80 -14.67
N GLN A 475 0.41 26.91 -13.97
CA GLN A 475 0.32 26.90 -12.52
C GLN A 475 -1.17 26.80 -12.16
N ILE A 476 -1.57 25.65 -11.65
CA ILE A 476 -2.94 25.39 -11.19
C ILE A 476 -3.01 25.79 -9.72
N ARG A 477 -4.02 26.58 -9.37
CA ARG A 477 -4.28 27.01 -8.00
C ARG A 477 -5.76 26.79 -7.70
N SER A 478 -6.07 26.32 -6.49
CA SER A 478 -7.44 26.22 -6.00
C SER A 478 -7.64 26.97 -4.70
N ASN A 479 -8.87 27.44 -4.43
CA ASN A 479 -9.30 28.01 -3.15
C ASN A 479 -8.43 29.16 -2.62
N ARG A 480 -7.82 29.97 -3.50
CA ARG A 480 -7.00 31.13 -3.14
C ARG A 480 -7.77 32.44 -3.27
N GLU A 481 -7.31 33.45 -2.57
CA GLU A 481 -7.92 34.79 -2.59
C GLU A 481 -7.51 35.56 -3.85
N SER A 482 -8.50 36.09 -4.57
CA SER A 482 -8.32 37.06 -5.65
C SER A 482 -9.52 38.02 -5.66
N GLY A 483 -9.27 39.29 -5.95
CA GLY A 483 -10.29 40.34 -5.89
C GLY A 483 -10.90 40.45 -4.48
N PHE A 484 -12.20 40.16 -4.37
CA PHE A 484 -13.00 40.27 -3.14
C PHE A 484 -13.50 38.92 -2.59
N GLY A 485 -12.92 37.80 -3.03
CA GLY A 485 -13.32 36.47 -2.57
C GLY A 485 -12.28 35.39 -2.83
N ARG A 486 -12.74 34.14 -2.83
CA ARG A 486 -11.93 32.95 -3.12
C ARG A 486 -12.54 32.22 -4.30
N TYR A 487 -11.77 32.05 -5.35
CA TYR A 487 -12.16 31.27 -6.51
C TYR A 487 -11.98 29.78 -6.25
N ASP A 488 -12.76 28.94 -6.93
CA ASP A 488 -12.55 27.50 -6.85
C ASP A 488 -11.26 27.08 -7.56
N VAL A 489 -11.12 27.31 -8.88
CA VAL A 489 -9.91 26.93 -9.64
C VAL A 489 -9.44 28.08 -10.53
N MET A 490 -8.14 28.31 -10.55
CA MET A 490 -7.46 29.21 -11.48
C MET A 490 -6.27 28.51 -12.14
N MET A 491 -6.24 28.56 -13.46
CA MET A 491 -5.14 28.05 -14.27
C MET A 491 -4.37 29.22 -14.87
N ILE A 492 -3.17 29.46 -14.36
CA ILE A 492 -2.27 30.53 -14.81
C ILE A 492 -1.29 29.94 -15.83
N PRO A 493 -1.31 30.34 -17.12
CA PRO A 493 -0.41 29.76 -18.11
C PRO A 493 1.03 30.19 -17.85
N LYS A 494 1.97 29.25 -17.93
CA LYS A 494 3.41 29.55 -17.87
C LYS A 494 3.86 30.29 -19.12
N ASN A 495 3.25 30.00 -20.28
CA ASN A 495 3.41 30.75 -21.51
C ASN A 495 2.12 31.55 -21.83
N ARG A 496 2.11 32.81 -21.38
CA ARG A 496 0.95 33.72 -21.49
C ARG A 496 0.64 34.17 -22.92
N GLU A 497 1.59 34.05 -23.84
CA GLU A 497 1.40 34.38 -25.26
C GLU A 497 0.76 33.23 -26.04
N LYS A 498 0.95 31.99 -25.59
CA LYS A 498 0.45 30.79 -26.28
C LYS A 498 -0.90 30.33 -25.76
N ASP A 499 -1.05 30.29 -24.45
CA ASP A 499 -2.18 29.63 -23.80
C ASP A 499 -3.08 30.65 -23.06
N PRO A 500 -4.41 30.41 -22.94
CA PRO A 500 -5.32 31.29 -22.19
C PRO A 500 -5.20 31.05 -20.69
N ALA A 501 -5.54 32.05 -19.88
CA ALA A 501 -5.80 31.84 -18.45
C ALA A 501 -7.27 31.46 -18.22
N ILE A 502 -7.52 30.64 -17.21
CA ILE A 502 -8.86 30.08 -16.98
C ILE A 502 -9.22 30.23 -15.51
N ILE A 503 -10.43 30.70 -15.22
CA ILE A 503 -11.05 30.69 -13.90
C ILE A 503 -12.30 29.83 -13.98
N ILE A 504 -12.45 28.94 -13.02
CA ILE A 504 -13.59 28.04 -12.90
C ILE A 504 -14.20 28.23 -11.52
N GLU A 505 -15.52 28.38 -11.47
CA GLU A 505 -16.31 28.38 -10.25
C GLU A 505 -17.36 27.27 -10.31
N PHE A 506 -17.54 26.55 -9.20
CA PHE A 506 -18.45 25.43 -9.09
C PHE A 506 -19.72 25.83 -8.33
N LYS A 507 -20.85 25.19 -8.69
CA LYS A 507 -22.12 25.26 -7.96
C LYS A 507 -22.81 23.92 -7.98
N VAL A 508 -23.40 23.51 -6.86
CA VAL A 508 -24.26 22.34 -6.79
C VAL A 508 -25.71 22.78 -6.66
N CYS A 509 -26.56 22.29 -7.58
CA CYS A 509 -27.99 22.64 -7.60
C CYS A 509 -28.68 22.24 -6.29
N SER A 510 -29.30 23.22 -5.62
CA SER A 510 -30.06 22.96 -4.41
C SER A 510 -31.42 22.32 -4.71
N ARG A 511 -31.60 21.06 -4.32
CA ARG A 511 -32.92 20.39 -4.35
C ARG A 511 -33.98 21.10 -3.51
N VAL A 512 -33.57 21.73 -2.40
CA VAL A 512 -34.48 22.48 -1.51
C VAL A 512 -35.01 23.74 -2.19
N LYS A 513 -34.17 24.40 -3.01
CA LYS A 513 -34.56 25.61 -3.75
C LYS A 513 -35.14 25.33 -5.14
N LYS A 514 -35.18 24.07 -5.60
CA LYS A 514 -35.55 23.67 -6.97
C LYS A 514 -34.77 24.43 -8.04
N GLU A 515 -33.49 24.62 -7.77
CA GLU A 515 -32.57 25.32 -8.66
C GLU A 515 -32.26 24.47 -9.90
N THR A 516 -32.27 25.08 -11.08
CA THR A 516 -31.87 24.42 -12.33
C THR A 516 -30.35 24.48 -12.53
N LEU A 517 -29.82 23.65 -13.42
CA LEU A 517 -28.40 23.72 -13.79
C LEU A 517 -28.05 25.08 -14.38
N GLU A 518 -28.95 25.65 -15.17
CA GLU A 518 -28.81 26.97 -15.77
C GLU A 518 -28.71 28.08 -14.71
N ASP A 519 -29.57 28.04 -13.68
CA ASP A 519 -29.55 29.00 -12.58
C ASP A 519 -28.20 28.96 -11.84
N ALA A 520 -27.73 27.75 -11.52
CA ALA A 520 -26.46 27.53 -10.83
C ALA A 520 -25.25 27.97 -11.67
N VAL A 521 -25.25 27.74 -13.00
CA VAL A 521 -24.19 28.26 -13.89
C VAL A 521 -24.16 29.79 -13.87
N GLN A 522 -25.33 30.43 -13.94
CA GLN A 522 -25.41 31.89 -13.91
C GLN A 522 -24.95 32.45 -12.55
N GLU A 523 -25.26 31.77 -11.44
CA GLU A 523 -24.74 32.13 -10.12
C GLU A 523 -23.21 32.03 -10.08
N ALA A 524 -22.63 30.94 -10.60
CA ALA A 524 -21.19 30.73 -10.65
C ALA A 524 -20.47 31.84 -11.47
N LEU A 525 -20.96 32.11 -12.68
CA LEU A 525 -20.38 33.16 -13.55
C LEU A 525 -20.51 34.54 -12.91
N LYS A 526 -21.68 34.86 -12.35
CA LYS A 526 -21.89 36.12 -11.64
C LYS A 526 -20.95 36.27 -10.45
N GLN A 527 -20.70 35.19 -9.71
CA GLN A 527 -19.76 35.19 -8.59
C GLN A 527 -18.34 35.53 -9.04
N ILE A 528 -17.87 34.98 -10.17
CA ILE A 528 -16.55 35.31 -10.75
C ILE A 528 -16.43 36.83 -11.00
N VAL A 529 -17.45 37.42 -11.64
CA VAL A 529 -17.49 38.85 -12.00
C VAL A 529 -17.60 39.74 -10.77
N ASP A 530 -18.59 39.49 -9.90
CA ASP A 530 -18.87 40.33 -8.73
C ASP A 530 -17.67 40.33 -7.76
N LYS A 531 -16.95 39.21 -7.67
CA LYS A 531 -15.77 39.08 -6.82
C LYS A 531 -14.46 39.44 -7.51
N LYS A 532 -14.45 39.71 -8.81
CA LYS A 532 -13.26 40.08 -9.60
C LYS A 532 -12.12 39.07 -9.45
N TYR A 533 -12.42 37.78 -9.61
CA TYR A 533 -11.41 36.74 -9.47
C TYR A 533 -10.28 36.84 -10.50
N ASP A 534 -10.51 37.51 -11.62
CA ASP A 534 -9.52 37.81 -12.67
C ASP A 534 -8.50 38.89 -12.27
N ALA A 535 -8.69 39.60 -11.17
CA ALA A 535 -7.80 40.68 -10.73
C ALA A 535 -6.33 40.25 -10.62
N GLU A 536 -6.07 39.05 -10.08
CA GLU A 536 -4.70 38.50 -10.01
C GLU A 536 -4.11 38.28 -11.41
N LEU A 537 -4.87 37.70 -12.35
CA LEU A 537 -4.41 37.40 -13.70
C LEU A 537 -4.10 38.68 -14.48
N VAL A 538 -4.94 39.70 -14.32
CA VAL A 538 -4.73 41.03 -14.91
C VAL A 538 -3.48 41.69 -14.31
N ALA A 539 -3.26 41.59 -12.99
CA ALA A 539 -2.06 42.10 -12.33
C ALA A 539 -0.78 41.37 -12.79
N LEU A 540 -0.90 40.09 -13.15
CA LEU A 540 0.16 39.31 -13.78
C LEU A 540 0.37 39.64 -15.27
N GLY A 541 -0.41 40.56 -15.84
CA GLY A 541 -0.26 41.02 -17.23
C GLY A 541 -0.88 40.08 -18.26
N VAL A 542 -1.83 39.21 -17.87
CA VAL A 542 -2.63 38.46 -18.83
C VAL A 542 -3.68 39.40 -19.44
N PRO A 543 -3.75 39.56 -20.78
CA PRO A 543 -4.79 40.36 -21.42
C PRO A 543 -6.18 39.82 -21.10
N GLN A 544 -7.15 40.71 -20.86
CA GLN A 544 -8.48 40.33 -20.38
C GLN A 544 -9.22 39.44 -21.39
N GLU A 545 -9.02 39.67 -22.69
CA GLU A 545 -9.53 38.85 -23.80
C GLU A 545 -8.94 37.42 -23.85
N ARG A 546 -7.91 37.14 -23.05
CA ARG A 546 -7.28 35.82 -22.92
C ARG A 546 -7.59 35.15 -21.59
N ILE A 547 -8.46 35.75 -20.77
CA ILE A 547 -8.96 35.15 -19.53
C ILE A 547 -10.34 34.58 -19.84
N ARG A 548 -10.54 33.30 -19.52
CA ARG A 548 -11.81 32.62 -19.70
C ARG A 548 -12.46 32.34 -18.36
N HIS A 549 -13.73 32.68 -18.25
CA HIS A 549 -14.55 32.40 -17.07
C HIS A 549 -15.48 31.24 -17.39
N TYR A 550 -15.47 30.21 -16.56
CA TYR A 550 -16.41 29.10 -16.66
C TYR A 550 -17.16 28.89 -15.36
N GLY A 551 -18.47 28.78 -15.46
CA GLY A 551 -19.36 28.37 -14.38
C GLY A 551 -19.77 26.92 -14.57
N PHE A 552 -19.49 26.08 -13.59
CA PHE A 552 -19.80 24.66 -13.62
C PHE A 552 -20.91 24.37 -12.61
N ALA A 553 -22.07 23.95 -13.10
CA ALA A 553 -23.18 23.50 -12.27
C ALA A 553 -23.28 21.98 -12.26
N PHE A 554 -23.54 21.40 -11.09
CA PHE A 554 -23.70 19.97 -10.90
C PHE A 554 -25.06 19.63 -10.28
N ALA A 555 -25.71 18.61 -10.82
CA ALA A 555 -26.95 18.05 -10.30
C ALA A 555 -26.85 16.51 -10.33
N GLY A 556 -26.27 15.95 -9.26
CA GLY A 556 -25.94 14.52 -9.20
C GLY A 556 -24.99 14.16 -10.34
N LYS A 557 -25.46 13.39 -11.31
CA LYS A 557 -24.62 12.94 -12.43
C LYS A 557 -24.52 13.92 -13.60
N ASN A 558 -25.40 14.92 -13.64
CA ASN A 558 -25.49 15.84 -14.76
C ASN A 558 -24.68 17.09 -14.48
N VAL A 559 -24.00 17.59 -15.51
CA VAL A 559 -23.17 18.78 -15.44
C VAL A 559 -23.59 19.76 -16.52
N LEU A 560 -23.63 21.04 -16.19
CA LEU A 560 -23.74 22.11 -17.18
C LEU A 560 -22.57 23.07 -16.99
N ILE A 561 -21.91 23.40 -18.09
CA ILE A 561 -20.82 24.37 -18.12
C ILE A 561 -21.26 25.55 -18.98
N GLY A 562 -21.21 26.75 -18.40
CA GLY A 562 -21.37 28.01 -19.14
C GLY A 562 -20.07 28.81 -19.14
N ALA A 563 -19.99 29.77 -20.06
CA ALA A 563 -18.95 30.79 -20.08
C ALA A 563 -19.58 32.18 -20.20
N GLU A 564 -18.79 33.19 -19.86
CA GLU A 564 -19.07 34.60 -20.11
C GLU A 564 -18.30 35.13 -21.32
#